data_AF-A0A6H5I823-F1
#
_entry.id   AF-A0A6H5I823-F1
#
_cell.length_a   1.000
_cell.length_b   1.000
_cell.length_c   1.000
_cell.angle_alpha   90.00
_cell.angle_beta   90.00
_cell.angle_gamma   90.00
#
_symmetry.space_group_name_H-M   'P 1'
#
loop_
_entity.id
_entity.type
_entity.pdbx_description
1 polymer ?
#
loop_
_entity_poly.entity_id
_entity_poly.type
_entity_poly.pdbx_seq_one_letter_code
_entity_poly.pdbx_strand_id
1 'polypeptide(L)'
;MFPTYNSTDSEGFTFMSLCHQPKSRGNVSLASSSIDDQPNIDPAYLEHPDDVNCSIKAIRLGLAIIDTPKFQELGARPHLPDFKECRHLPQDYHDDDYAECVVKVAGITGHHPSGTCVMGEDWLDSVVDLSLRSDKLIKPILY
;
A
#
# COMPACT_ATOMS: atom_id res chain seq x y z
N MET A 1 4.25 -6.52 14.25
CA MET A 1 4.20 -5.04 14.17
C MET A 1 4.50 -4.53 15.57
N PHE A 2 5.58 -3.77 15.75
CA PHE A 2 5.97 -3.21 17.05
C PHE A 2 4.98 -2.11 17.49
N PRO A 3 4.86 -1.81 18.80
CA PRO A 3 5.46 -2.54 19.91
C PRO A 3 4.69 -3.83 20.20
N THR A 4 5.40 -4.87 20.59
CA THR A 4 4.77 -6.05 21.19
C THR A 4 3.89 -5.55 22.35
N TYR A 5 2.58 -5.77 22.27
CA TYR A 5 1.58 -5.34 23.27
C TYR A 5 1.86 -5.82 24.71
N ASN A 6 2.92 -6.61 24.90
CA ASN A 6 3.25 -7.32 26.12
C ASN A 6 4.36 -6.65 26.97
N SER A 7 4.88 -5.48 26.54
CA SER A 7 5.80 -4.68 27.36
C SER A 7 5.58 -3.19 27.11
N THR A 8 5.41 -2.44 28.20
CA THR A 8 5.36 -0.97 28.21
C THR A 8 6.74 -0.34 28.41
N ASP A 9 7.80 -1.15 28.50
CA ASP A 9 9.16 -0.70 28.83
C ASP A 9 9.90 -0.14 27.61
N SER A 10 9.24 -0.07 26.46
CA SER A 10 9.82 0.40 25.20
C SER A 10 8.91 1.44 24.57
N GLU A 11 9.41 2.66 24.48
CA GLU A 11 8.77 3.74 23.74
C GLU A 11 9.21 3.68 22.26
N GLY A 12 8.34 4.15 21.37
CA GLY A 12 8.62 4.15 19.95
C GLY A 12 7.66 5.03 19.17
N PHE A 13 8.00 5.23 17.90
CA PHE A 13 7.17 5.94 16.93
C PHE A 13 7.16 5.14 15.63
N THR A 14 6.19 5.41 14.76
CA THR A 14 6.04 4.72 13.48
C THR A 14 6.04 5.74 12.35
N PHE A 15 6.86 5.49 11.32
CA PHE A 15 6.70 6.14 10.03
C PHE A 15 5.76 5.30 9.17
N MET A 16 4.63 5.88 8.76
CA MET A 16 3.78 5.29 7.74
C MET A 16 4.38 5.62 6.37
N SER A 17 5.12 4.67 5.80
CA SER A 17 5.67 4.77 4.45
C SER A 17 4.60 4.34 3.44
N LEU A 18 4.22 5.24 2.54
CA LEU A 18 3.12 5.01 1.59
C LEU A 18 3.41 5.62 0.22
N CYS A 19 3.04 4.89 -0.84
CA CYS A 19 3.05 5.41 -2.19
C CYS A 19 1.71 6.06 -2.52
N HIS A 20 1.68 7.39 -2.70
CA HIS A 20 0.43 8.13 -2.87
C HIS A 20 -0.19 8.02 -4.26
N GLN A 21 0.61 7.71 -5.28
CA GLN A 21 0.16 7.62 -6.67
C GLN A 21 0.53 6.23 -7.24
N PRO A 22 -0.08 5.16 -6.71
CA PRO A 22 0.19 3.82 -7.19
C PRO A 22 -0.23 3.68 -8.66
N LYS A 23 0.52 2.89 -9.41
CA LYS A 23 0.25 2.51 -10.79
C LYS A 23 -0.53 1.21 -10.91
N SER A 24 -0.47 0.33 -9.93
CA SER A 24 -1.31 -0.88 -9.92
C SER A 24 -2.79 -0.52 -9.96
N ARG A 25 -3.59 -1.33 -10.66
CA ARG A 25 -5.04 -1.10 -10.82
C ARG A 25 -5.76 -2.40 -10.53
N GLY A 26 -6.61 -2.36 -9.51
CA GLY A 26 -7.46 -3.47 -9.14
C GLY A 26 -8.85 -3.40 -9.76
N ASN A 27 -9.68 -4.38 -9.42
CA ASN A 27 -11.08 -4.44 -9.80
C ASN A 27 -11.96 -4.84 -8.60
N VAL A 28 -13.24 -4.46 -8.69
CA VAL A 28 -14.31 -4.96 -7.84
C VAL A 28 -15.41 -5.48 -8.76
N SER A 29 -15.86 -6.71 -8.55
CA SER A 29 -16.90 -7.34 -9.35
C SER A 29 -17.92 -8.06 -8.48
N LEU A 30 -19.13 -8.20 -8.98
CA LEU A 30 -20.16 -8.99 -8.32
C LEU A 30 -19.76 -10.47 -8.35
N ALA A 31 -19.86 -11.15 -7.20
CA ALA A 31 -19.64 -12.59 -7.13
C ALA A 31 -20.84 -13.38 -7.67
N SER A 32 -22.05 -12.81 -7.55
CA SER A 32 -23.29 -13.41 -8.04
C SER A 32 -24.37 -12.34 -8.29
N SER A 33 -25.60 -12.76 -8.60
CA SER A 33 -26.77 -11.88 -8.69
C SER A 33 -27.43 -11.58 -7.33
N SER A 34 -26.97 -12.19 -6.23
CA SER A 34 -27.48 -11.97 -4.88
C SER A 34 -26.84 -10.75 -4.24
N ILE A 35 -27.63 -9.92 -3.55
CA ILE A 35 -27.12 -8.76 -2.80
C ILE A 35 -26.46 -9.14 -1.47
N ASP A 36 -26.73 -10.35 -0.97
CA ASP A 36 -26.18 -10.85 0.30
C ASP A 36 -24.76 -11.43 0.13
N ASP A 37 -24.36 -11.69 -1.12
CA ASP A 37 -23.05 -12.26 -1.42
C ASP A 37 -21.99 -11.16 -1.42
N GLN A 38 -20.85 -11.42 -0.78
CA GLN A 38 -19.72 -10.50 -0.79
C GLN A 38 -19.17 -10.35 -2.21
N PRO A 39 -18.81 -9.12 -2.65
CA PRO A 39 -18.20 -8.92 -3.95
C PRO A 39 -16.79 -9.51 -4.01
N ASN A 40 -16.34 -9.83 -5.21
CA ASN A 40 -14.93 -10.10 -5.46
C ASN A 40 -14.18 -8.78 -5.45
N ILE A 41 -13.15 -8.67 -4.62
CA ILE A 41 -12.30 -7.48 -4.52
C ILE A 41 -10.85 -7.92 -4.72
N ASP A 42 -10.24 -7.45 -5.79
CA ASP A 42 -8.82 -7.61 -6.04
C ASP A 42 -8.18 -6.23 -6.28
N PRO A 43 -7.54 -5.63 -5.27
CA PRO A 43 -6.89 -4.33 -5.42
C PRO A 43 -5.63 -4.37 -6.30
N ALA A 44 -5.12 -5.56 -6.65
CA ALA A 44 -3.85 -5.75 -7.35
C ALA A 44 -2.66 -5.05 -6.64
N TYR A 45 -2.62 -5.10 -5.31
CA TYR A 45 -1.58 -4.41 -4.55
C TYR A 45 -0.17 -4.83 -4.99
N LEU A 46 0.68 -3.84 -5.24
CA LEU A 46 2.10 -4.02 -5.58
C LEU A 46 2.36 -4.81 -6.87
N GLU A 47 1.36 -4.97 -7.74
CA GLU A 47 1.51 -5.65 -9.03
C GLU A 47 2.47 -4.88 -9.96
N HIS A 48 2.34 -3.55 -10.02
CA HIS A 48 3.24 -2.72 -10.80
C HIS A 48 4.55 -2.48 -10.02
N PRO A 49 5.74 -2.73 -10.59
CA PRO A 49 7.02 -2.64 -9.88
C PRO A 49 7.33 -1.23 -9.34
N ASP A 50 6.82 -0.18 -10.00
CA ASP A 50 6.95 1.19 -9.49
C ASP A 50 6.33 1.40 -8.10
N ASP A 51 5.28 0.65 -7.74
CA ASP A 51 4.63 0.79 -6.43
C ASP A 51 5.52 0.25 -5.30
N VAL A 52 6.24 -0.84 -5.59
CA VAL A 52 7.28 -1.39 -4.71
C VAL A 52 8.43 -0.40 -4.59
N ASN A 53 8.97 0.08 -5.71
CA ASN A 53 10.09 1.03 -5.73
C ASN A 53 9.76 2.35 -5.03
N CYS A 54 8.54 2.86 -5.20
CA CYS A 54 8.01 4.03 -4.51
C CYS A 54 7.99 3.82 -2.99
N SER A 55 7.53 2.65 -2.54
CA SER A 55 7.48 2.28 -1.11
C SER A 55 8.88 2.13 -0.51
N ILE A 56 9.83 1.52 -1.23
CA ILE A 56 11.25 1.44 -0.81
C ILE A 56 11.86 2.83 -0.66
N LYS A 57 11.59 3.76 -1.58
CA LYS A 57 12.03 5.17 -1.46
C LYS A 57 11.45 5.83 -0.20
N ALA A 58 10.19 5.57 0.13
CA ALA A 58 9.57 6.09 1.34
C ALA A 58 10.18 5.49 2.63
N ILE A 59 10.58 4.21 2.62
CA ILE A 59 11.33 3.59 3.72
C ILE A 59 12.70 4.27 3.88
N ARG A 60 13.44 4.44 2.78
CA ARG A 60 14.76 5.10 2.78
C ARG A 60 14.71 6.54 3.30
N LEU A 61 13.64 7.28 2.97
CA LEU A 61 13.40 8.59 3.55
C LEU A 61 13.22 8.52 5.07
N GLY A 62 12.48 7.53 5.58
CA GLY A 62 12.34 7.27 7.00
C GLY A 62 13.68 7.00 7.70
N LEU A 63 14.55 6.18 7.09
CA LEU A 63 15.91 5.93 7.60
C LEU A 63 16.73 7.22 7.66
N ALA A 64 16.72 8.01 6.58
CA ALA A 64 17.44 9.29 6.53
C ALA A 64 16.95 10.29 7.60
N ILE A 65 15.65 10.27 7.95
CA ILE A 65 15.09 11.06 9.05
C ILE A 65 15.62 10.56 10.41
N ILE A 66 15.65 9.23 10.61
CA ILE A 66 16.19 8.62 11.84
C ILE A 66 17.67 8.95 12.02
N ASP A 67 18.43 9.07 10.94
CA ASP A 67 19.86 9.41 10.97
C ASP A 67 20.14 10.89 11.29
N THR A 68 19.11 11.74 11.37
CA THR A 68 19.31 13.16 11.74
C THR A 68 19.75 13.32 13.20
N PRO A 69 20.50 14.38 13.55
CA PRO A 69 21.04 14.55 14.91
C PRO A 69 20.00 14.48 16.02
N LYS A 70 18.78 15.00 15.79
CA LYS A 70 17.72 14.98 16.80
C LYS A 70 17.14 13.60 17.05
N PHE A 71 17.02 12.76 16.03
CA PHE A 71 16.60 11.38 16.23
C PHE A 71 17.73 10.53 16.82
N GLN A 72 18.99 10.80 16.45
CA GLN A 72 20.15 10.15 17.07
C GLN A 72 20.32 10.51 18.54
N GLU A 73 20.06 11.76 18.94
CA GLU A 73 20.00 12.21 20.36
C GLU A 73 18.96 11.41 21.17
N LEU A 74 17.87 10.96 20.53
CA LEU A 74 16.83 10.13 21.15
C LEU A 74 17.18 8.63 21.17
N GLY A 75 18.33 8.23 20.59
CA GLY A 75 18.68 6.82 20.43
C GLY A 75 17.74 6.06 19.48
N ALA A 76 17.08 6.78 18.56
CA ALA A 76 16.18 6.18 17.60
C ALA A 76 16.95 5.23 16.67
N ARG A 77 16.39 4.03 16.46
CA ARG A 77 16.95 3.02 15.57
C ARG A 77 15.83 2.34 14.78
N PRO A 78 16.06 1.97 13.51
CA PRO A 78 15.10 1.22 12.74
C PRO A 78 14.72 -0.09 13.44
N HIS A 79 13.42 -0.40 13.45
CA HIS A 79 12.95 -1.70 13.87
C HIS A 79 13.06 -2.69 12.70
N LEU A 80 13.79 -3.78 12.91
CA LEU A 80 13.91 -4.90 11.97
C LEU A 80 12.94 -6.00 12.39
N PRO A 81 11.78 -6.13 11.74
CA PRO A 81 10.80 -7.15 12.07
C PRO A 81 11.29 -8.53 11.64
N ASP A 82 11.05 -9.54 12.49
CA ASP A 82 11.38 -10.93 12.17
C ASP A 82 10.29 -11.59 11.31
N PHE A 83 10.25 -11.25 10.03
CA PHE A 83 9.37 -11.90 9.05
C PHE A 83 10.02 -13.18 8.52
N LYS A 84 9.35 -14.33 8.70
CA LYS A 84 9.83 -15.65 8.28
C LYS A 84 10.23 -15.66 6.80
N GLU A 85 9.45 -14.99 5.97
CA GLU A 85 9.62 -14.85 4.53
C GLU A 85 10.92 -14.11 4.18
N CYS A 86 11.35 -13.15 5.01
CA CYS A 86 12.50 -12.29 4.74
C CYS A 86 13.79 -12.71 5.47
N ARG A 87 13.75 -13.69 6.38
CA ARG A 87 14.90 -14.10 7.22
C ARG A 87 16.17 -14.51 6.44
N HIS A 88 16.00 -14.96 5.20
CA HIS A 88 17.11 -15.42 4.36
C HIS A 88 17.91 -14.26 3.74
N LEU A 89 17.45 -13.02 3.94
CA LEU A 89 18.06 -11.78 3.43
C LEU A 89 18.88 -11.09 4.54
N PRO A 90 19.69 -10.07 4.22
CA PRO A 90 20.64 -9.44 5.16
C PRO A 90 20.06 -8.73 6.39
N GLN A 91 18.73 -8.59 6.49
CA GLN A 91 18.05 -7.83 7.55
C GLN A 91 18.51 -6.36 7.62
N ASP A 92 18.65 -5.73 6.46
CA ASP A 92 19.08 -4.33 6.32
C ASP A 92 18.18 -3.62 5.30
N TYR A 93 17.50 -2.54 5.70
CA TYR A 93 16.64 -1.77 4.78
C TYR A 93 17.40 -1.05 3.66
N HIS A 94 18.73 -0.97 3.72
CA HIS A 94 19.53 -0.47 2.61
C HIS A 94 19.66 -1.49 1.47
N ASP A 95 19.52 -2.78 1.77
CA ASP A 95 19.46 -3.87 0.81
C ASP A 95 18.09 -3.85 0.08
N ASP A 96 18.12 -3.77 -1.25
CA ASP A 96 16.90 -3.66 -2.06
C ASP A 96 16.00 -4.89 -1.92
N ASP A 97 16.58 -6.10 -1.88
CA ASP A 97 15.83 -7.35 -1.77
C ASP A 97 15.13 -7.47 -0.42
N TYR A 98 15.82 -7.12 0.68
CA TYR A 98 15.22 -7.09 2.00
C TYR A 98 14.11 -6.03 2.09
N ALA A 99 14.36 -4.80 1.60
CA ALA A 99 13.37 -3.74 1.62
C ALA A 99 12.11 -4.12 0.80
N GLU A 100 12.29 -4.70 -0.39
CA GLU A 100 11.19 -5.23 -1.20
C GLU A 100 10.42 -6.34 -0.48
N CYS A 101 11.12 -7.30 0.14
CA CYS A 101 10.48 -8.37 0.89
C CYS A 101 9.61 -7.80 2.02
N VAL A 102 10.12 -6.85 2.79
CA VAL A 102 9.34 -6.21 3.86
C VAL A 102 8.13 -5.46 3.30
N VAL A 103 8.27 -4.72 2.19
CA VAL A 103 7.13 -4.04 1.54
C VAL A 103 6.03 -5.04 1.15
N LYS A 104 6.41 -6.19 0.57
CA LYS A 104 5.45 -7.21 0.12
C LYS A 104 4.78 -7.98 1.27
N VAL A 105 5.49 -8.21 2.37
CA VAL A 105 5.00 -9.01 3.50
C VAL A 105 4.27 -8.15 4.55
N ALA A 106 4.76 -6.95 4.80
CA ALA A 106 4.24 -6.05 5.84
C ALA A 106 3.25 -5.00 5.31
N GLY A 107 3.11 -4.89 3.98
CA GLY A 107 2.21 -3.94 3.34
C GLY A 107 0.77 -4.09 3.84
N ILE A 108 0.17 -2.97 4.22
CA ILE A 108 -1.23 -2.89 4.60
C ILE A 108 -1.94 -1.84 3.73
N THR A 109 -3.24 -1.99 3.58
CA THR A 109 -4.04 -1.01 2.84
C THR A 109 -4.09 0.32 3.58
N GLY A 110 -4.04 1.42 2.82
CA GLY A 110 -4.33 2.76 3.35
C GLY A 110 -5.82 3.01 3.56
N HIS A 111 -6.69 2.04 3.26
CA HIS A 111 -8.15 2.16 3.37
C HIS A 111 -8.76 3.31 2.54
N HIS A 112 -8.13 3.65 1.40
CA HIS A 112 -8.61 4.67 0.45
C HIS A 112 -8.96 4.08 -0.94
N PRO A 113 -9.86 3.10 -1.05
CA PRO A 113 -10.29 2.60 -2.35
C PRO A 113 -11.01 3.70 -3.14
N SER A 114 -10.65 3.87 -4.40
CA SER A 114 -11.27 4.85 -5.30
C SER A 114 -11.09 4.43 -6.76
N GLY A 115 -11.79 5.10 -7.67
CA GLY A 115 -11.60 4.92 -9.11
C GLY A 115 -12.39 3.77 -9.75
N THR A 116 -13.27 3.08 -9.03
CA THR A 116 -14.10 1.98 -9.60
C THR A 116 -15.16 2.47 -10.59
N CYS A 117 -15.57 3.74 -10.48
CA CYS A 117 -16.46 4.42 -11.42
C CYS A 117 -15.77 5.70 -11.91
N VAL A 118 -14.96 5.58 -12.96
CA VAL A 118 -14.16 6.69 -13.49
C VAL A 118 -15.07 7.79 -14.07
N MET A 119 -14.75 9.04 -13.77
CA MET A 119 -15.39 10.23 -14.36
C MET A 119 -14.62 10.68 -15.59
N GLY A 120 -15.29 10.95 -16.71
CA GLY A 120 -14.64 11.41 -17.93
C GLY A 120 -15.60 11.88 -19.01
N GLU A 121 -15.08 12.62 -19.99
CA GLU A 121 -15.84 13.11 -21.14
C GLU A 121 -16.15 12.00 -22.16
N ASP A 122 -15.24 11.02 -22.29
CA ASP A 122 -15.38 9.89 -23.21
C ASP A 122 -15.96 8.66 -22.49
N TRP A 123 -17.11 8.20 -22.96
CA TRP A 123 -17.77 7.00 -22.46
C TRP A 123 -16.99 5.71 -22.71
N LEU A 124 -15.97 5.69 -23.58
CA LEU A 124 -15.13 4.50 -23.76
C LEU A 124 -14.38 4.13 -22.49
N ASP A 125 -13.95 5.14 -21.72
CA ASP A 125 -13.10 4.97 -20.53
C ASP A 125 -13.73 5.52 -19.24
N SER A 126 -14.99 5.98 -19.30
CA SER A 126 -15.72 6.51 -18.15
C SER A 126 -17.00 5.73 -17.83
N VAL A 127 -17.36 5.74 -16.55
CA VAL A 127 -18.64 5.24 -16.03
C VAL A 127 -19.63 6.39 -15.86
N VAL A 128 -19.13 7.59 -15.51
CA VAL A 128 -19.94 8.80 -15.36
C VAL A 128 -19.35 9.98 -16.11
N ASP A 129 -20.21 10.88 -16.59
CA ASP A 129 -19.82 12.15 -17.19
C ASP A 129 -19.32 13.16 -16.14
N LEU A 130 -18.89 14.34 -16.60
CA LEU A 130 -18.43 15.45 -15.75
C LEU A 130 -19.54 16.02 -14.83
N SER A 131 -20.80 15.62 -15.02
CA SER A 131 -21.95 15.95 -14.18
C SER A 131 -22.40 14.78 -13.29
N LEU A 132 -21.59 13.73 -13.17
CA LEU A 132 -21.83 12.51 -12.39
C LEU A 132 -23.01 11.65 -12.88
N ARG A 133 -23.43 11.80 -14.14
CA ARG A 133 -24.49 10.99 -14.74
C ARG A 133 -23.88 9.79 -15.43
N SER A 134 -24.53 8.64 -15.34
CA SER A 134 -24.17 7.45 -16.14
C SER A 134 -25.09 7.37 -17.36
N ASP A 135 -24.52 7.17 -18.56
CA ASP A 135 -25.26 6.87 -19.79
C ASP A 135 -25.42 5.34 -20.01
N LYS A 136 -24.64 4.52 -19.29
CA LYS A 136 -24.59 3.07 -19.47
C LYS A 136 -25.41 2.34 -18.40
N LEU A 137 -26.30 1.45 -18.85
CA LEU A 137 -26.64 0.22 -18.11
C LEU A 137 -25.33 -0.56 -17.92
N ILE A 138 -24.67 -0.30 -16.79
CA ILE A 138 -23.42 -0.87 -16.24
C ILE A 138 -22.77 -1.95 -17.12
N LYS A 139 -21.70 -1.60 -17.84
CA LYS A 139 -20.67 -2.57 -18.23
C LYS A 139 -19.41 -2.24 -17.44
N PRO A 140 -18.82 -3.20 -16.70
CA PRO A 140 -17.57 -2.97 -15.98
C PRO A 140 -16.46 -2.65 -16.99
N ILE A 141 -15.68 -1.61 -16.69
CA ILE A 141 -14.41 -1.35 -17.37
C ILE A 141 -13.44 -2.40 -16.81
N LEU A 142 -13.10 -3.38 -17.65
CA LEU A 142 -12.03 -4.34 -17.36
C LEU A 142 -10.72 -3.67 -17.81
N TYR A 143 -9.82 -3.44 -16.85
CA TYR A 143 -8.41 -3.12 -17.12
C TYR A 143 -7.60 -4.42 -17.23
#